data_AF-A0A402D6W3-F1
#
_entry.id   AF-A0A402D6W3-F1
#
_cell.length_a   1.000
_cell.length_b   1.000
_cell.length_c   1.000
_cell.angle_alpha   90.00
_cell.angle_beta   90.00
_cell.angle_gamma   90.00
#
_symmetry.space_group_name_H-M   'P 1'
#
loop_
_entity.id
_entity.type
_entity.pdbx_description
1 polymer ?
#
loop_
_entity_poly.entity_id
_entity_poly.type
_entity_poly.pdbx_seq_one_letter_code
_entity_poly.pdbx_strand_id
1 'polypeptide(L)' 'MTKELVSDELGELVAPFIPASKPKKISGRPRVADRKALDGILFILRTGIPWEYLPQEMSGIRTSASASNGM' A
#
# COMPACT_ATOMS: atom_id res chain seq x y z
N MET A 1 1.80 13.54 2.34
CA MET A 1 0.64 13.63 3.27
C MET A 1 -0.55 12.87 2.69
N THR A 2 -0.38 11.58 2.41
CA THR A 2 -1.50 10.70 2.05
C THR A 2 -2.16 10.25 3.34
N LYS A 3 -3.40 10.71 3.57
CA LYS A 3 -4.25 10.23 4.65
C LYS A 3 -4.52 8.75 4.40
N GLU A 4 -4.32 7.91 5.41
CA GLU A 4 -4.71 6.50 5.41
C GLU A 4 -6.21 6.44 5.09
N LEU A 5 -6.56 5.81 3.96
CA LEU A 5 -7.95 5.77 3.47
C LEU A 5 -8.69 4.58 4.04
N VAL A 6 -7.97 3.51 4.33
CA VAL A 6 -8.45 2.30 4.99
C VAL A 6 -8.27 2.47 6.50
N SER A 7 -9.38 2.60 7.23
CA SER A 7 -9.35 2.55 8.70
C SER A 7 -9.01 1.14 9.19
N ASP A 8 -8.57 1.03 10.44
CA ASP A 8 -8.30 -0.27 11.07
C ASP A 8 -9.50 -1.20 11.03
N GLU A 9 -10.67 -0.66 11.36
CA GLU A 9 -11.95 -1.36 11.31
C GLU A 9 -12.26 -1.90 9.90
N LEU A 10 -12.11 -1.07 8.86
CA LEU A 10 -12.34 -1.51 7.48
C LEU A 10 -11.32 -2.58 7.07
N GLY A 11 -10.06 -2.41 7.47
CA GLY A 11 -9.02 -3.40 7.20
C GLY A 11 -9.31 -4.74 7.85
N GLU A 12 -9.85 -4.76 9.07
CA GLU A 12 -10.28 -5.98 9.77
C GLU A 12 -11.50 -6.62 9.13
N LEU A 13 -12.46 -5.81 8.67
CA LEU A 13 -13.63 -6.32 7.94
C LEU A 13 -13.25 -6.97 6.61
N VAL A 14 -12.25 -6.44 5.91
CA VAL A 14 -11.82 -6.95 4.60
C VAL A 14 -10.85 -8.13 4.73
N ALA A 15 -10.03 -8.19 5.79
CA ALA A 15 -8.97 -9.19 5.95
C ALA A 15 -9.41 -10.66 5.75
N PRO A 16 -10.57 -11.13 6.26
CA PRO A 16 -11.04 -12.50 6.06
C PRO A 16 -11.28 -12.88 4.59
N PHE A 17 -11.53 -11.89 3.72
CA PHE A 17 -11.78 -12.11 2.30
C PHE A 17 -10.50 -12.15 1.47
N ILE A 18 -9.36 -11.78 2.05
CA ILE A 18 -8.07 -11.79 1.36
C ILE A 18 -7.45 -13.17 1.51
N PRO A 19 -7.14 -13.88 0.40
CA PRO A 19 -6.53 -15.20 0.48
C PRO A 19 -5.17 -15.15 1.20
N ALA A 20 -4.94 -16.10 2.09
CA ALA A 20 -3.65 -16.24 2.75
C ALA A 20 -2.50 -16.32 1.73
N SER A 21 -1.45 -15.54 1.94
CA SER A 21 -0.30 -15.54 1.05
C SER A 21 0.41 -16.89 1.09
N LYS A 22 0.56 -17.53 -0.07
CA LYS A 22 1.32 -18.77 -0.20
C LYS A 22 2.80 -18.49 0.15
N PRO A 23 3.46 -19.34 0.97
CA PRO A 23 4.87 -19.19 1.23
C PRO A 23 5.65 -19.32 -0.08
N LYS A 24 6.38 -18.27 -0.45
CA LYS A 24 7.25 -18.25 -1.63
C LYS A 24 8.70 -18.08 -1.17
N LYS A 25 9.63 -18.79 -1.81
CA LYS A 25 11.05 -18.41 -1.79
C LYS A 25 11.14 -17.07 -2.52
N ILE A 26 11.30 -15.97 -1.78
CA ILE A 26 11.18 -14.62 -2.36
C ILE A 26 12.42 -14.35 -3.22
N SER A 27 12.30 -14.51 -4.54
CA SER A 27 13.18 -13.89 -5.54
C SER A 27 12.47 -12.66 -6.12
N GLY A 28 13.09 -11.48 -6.02
CA GLY A 28 12.55 -10.23 -6.57
C GLY A 28 11.90 -9.31 -5.52
N ARG A 29 11.06 -8.37 -5.97
CA ARG A 29 10.46 -7.36 -5.10
C ARG A 29 9.45 -7.99 -4.13
N PRO A 30 9.56 -7.76 -2.81
CA PRO A 30 8.57 -8.20 -1.84
C PRO A 30 7.17 -7.67 -2.17
N ARG A 31 6.15 -8.45 -1.80
CA ARG A 31 4.76 -8.00 -1.91
C ARG A 31 4.52 -6.79 -0.99
N VAL A 32 3.71 -5.86 -1.48
CA VAL A 32 3.15 -4.78 -0.67
C VAL A 32 2.12 -5.37 0.29
N ALA A 33 2.02 -4.81 1.49
CA ALA A 33 1.00 -5.22 2.45
C ALA A 33 -0.41 -4.96 1.88
N ASP A 34 -1.34 -5.88 2.13
CA ASP A 34 -2.68 -5.84 1.52
C ASP A 34 -3.45 -4.55 1.84
N ARG A 35 -3.28 -4.01 3.05
CA ARG A 35 -3.85 -2.71 3.45
C ARG A 35 -3.37 -1.56 2.57
N LYS A 36 -2.06 -1.49 2.30
CA LYS A 36 -1.48 -0.46 1.41
C LYS A 36 -1.95 -0.62 -0.03
N ALA A 37 -2.12 -1.86 -0.48
CA ALA A 37 -2.68 -2.12 -1.81
C ALA A 37 -4.13 -1.61 -1.90
N LEU A 38 -4.94 -1.85 -0.86
CA LEU A 38 -6.32 -1.38 -0.79
C LEU A 38 -6.40 0.16 -0.75
N ASP A 39 -5.53 0.82 0.02
CA ASP A 39 -5.41 2.29 0.01
C ASP A 39 -5.16 2.83 -1.40
N GLY A 40 -4.20 2.22 -2.13
CA GLY A 40 -3.87 2.58 -3.51
C GLY A 40 -5.07 2.46 -4.46
N ILE A 41 -5.80 1.34 -4.36
CA ILE A 41 -7.01 1.08 -5.16
C ILE A 41 -8.07 2.15 -4.85
N LEU A 42 -8.38 2.38 -3.58
CA LEU A 42 -9.40 3.36 -3.17
C LEU A 42 -9.02 4.79 -3.57
N PHE A 43 -7.74 5.13 -3.51
CA PHE A 43 -7.25 6.44 -3.95
C PHE A 43 -7.51 6.67 -5.44
N ILE A 44 -7.18 5.69 -6.28
CA ILE A 44 -7.43 5.76 -7.72
C ILE A 44 -8.92 5.85 -8.02
N LEU A 45 -9.73 5.01 -7.39
CA LEU A 45 -11.19 5.02 -7.57
C LEU A 45 -11.81 6.36 -7.14
N ARG A 46 -11.25 7.02 -6.11
CA ARG A 46 -11.75 8.31 -5.63
C ARG A 46 -11.28 9.49 -6.48
N THR A 47 -10.06 9.45 -7.00
CA THR A 47 -9.44 10.58 -7.70
C THR A 47 -9.57 10.50 -9.22
N GLY A 48 -9.82 9.30 -9.76
CA GLY A 48 -9.89 9.04 -11.19
C GLY A 48 -8.54 9.07 -11.92
N ILE A 49 -7.41 9.14 -11.19
CA ILE A 49 -6.10 9.20 -11.83
C ILE A 49 -5.68 7.84 -12.39
N PRO A 50 -4.88 7.81 -13.47
CA PRO A 50 -4.23 6.58 -13.92
C PRO A 50 -3.26 6.00 -12.88
N TRP A 51 -3.06 4.68 -12.91
CA TRP A 51 -2.16 3.94 -12.00
C TRP A 51 -0.71 4.46 -12.01
N GLU A 52 -0.22 4.98 -13.14
CA GLU A 52 1.14 5.53 -13.26
C GLU A 52 1.36 6.79 -12.41
N TYR A 53 0.29 7.52 -12.10
CA TYR A 53 0.32 8.73 -11.28
C TYR A 53 0.07 8.45 -9.80
N LEU A 54 -0.11 7.18 -9.40
CA LEU A 54 -0.28 6.84 -7.99
C LEU A 54 0.95 7.29 -7.19
N PRO A 55 0.76 8.00 -6.07
CA PRO A 55 1.87 8.40 -5.20
C PRO A 55 2.76 7.22 -4.83
N GLN A 56 4.08 7.46 -4.87
CA GLN A 56 5.07 6.41 -4.63
C GLN A 56 4.93 5.78 -3.23
N GLU A 57 4.52 6.59 -2.23
CA GLU A 57 4.22 6.19 -0.85
C GLU A 57 3.17 5.06 -0.78
N MET A 58 2.24 5.00 -1.76
CA MET A 58 1.13 4.04 -1.83
C MET A 58 1.43 2.87 -2.79
N SER A 59 2.25 3.11 -3.83
CA SER A 59 2.68 2.10 -4.80
C SER A 59 3.60 1.00 -4.21
N GLY A 60 4.06 1.21 -2.97
CA GLY A 60 5.01 0.35 -2.26
C GLY A 60 6.38 0.26 -2.92
N ILE A 61 6.71 1.20 -3.82
CA ILE A 61 8.06 1.36 -4.39
C ILE A 61 8.92 1.92 -3.26
N ARG A 62 10.11 1.35 -3.09
CA ARG A 62 11.02 1.72 -1.99
C ARG A 62 11.44 3.18 -2.17
N THR A 63 10.98 4.08 -1.31
CA THR A 63 11.80 5.23 -0.92
C THR A 63 12.85 4.68 0.05
N SER A 64 14.11 4.68 -0.36
CA SER A 64 15.20 4.63 0.62
C SER A 64 15.01 5.82 1.54
N ALA A 65 14.97 5.54 2.84
CA ALA A 65 15.17 6.44 3.97
C ALA A 65 15.08 7.94 3.65
N SER A 66 14.05 8.59 4.18
CA SER A 66 14.18 9.97 4.63
C SER A 66 15.30 10.01 5.67
N ALA A 67 16.54 10.20 5.20
CA ALA A 67 17.58 10.78 6.00
C ALA A 67 17.20 12.25 6.21
N SER A 68 16.43 12.50 7.26
CA SER A 68 16.36 13.81 7.90
C SER A 68 16.93 13.62 9.31
N ASN A 69 18.25 13.53 9.37
CA ASN A 69 19.01 13.85 10.57
C ASN A 69 19.03 15.39 10.66
N GLY A 70 18.39 15.94 11.67
CA GLY A 70 18.23 17.38 11.83
C GLY A 70 17.50 17.72 13.12
N MET A 71 18.11 17.36 14.26
CA MET A 71 18.30 18.16 15.48
C MET A 71 19.04 17.32 16.52
#